data_AF-A0A4Y1ZCI1-F1
#
_entry.id   AF-A0A4Y1ZCI1-F1
#
_cell.length_a   1.000
_cell.length_b   1.000
_cell.length_c   1.000
_cell.angle_alpha   90.00
_cell.angle_beta   90.00
_cell.angle_gamma   90.00
#
_symmetry.space_group_name_H-M   'P 1'
#
loop_
_entity.id
_entity.type
_entity.pdbx_description
1 polymer ?
#
loop_
_entity_poly.entity_id
_entity_poly.type
_entity_poly.pdbx_seq_one_letter_code
_entity_poly.pdbx_strand_id
1 'polypeptide(L)'
;MSGIASGAGNLGVVAAAIGMFIGSLRVNPIGLSLSALLGTPKIMIAAVVRKPVIMVPVLLNAAVLGILAVVFQIQGTPISAGFGFSGLVGPINAVRFMPGGATGANLLLLIFIFLIIPFVCGWFFEWICRTKLHLYSKEDYIEKP
;
A
#
# COMPACT_ATOMS: atom_id res chain seq x y z
N MET A 1 -15.06 -7.52 -9.73
CA MET A 1 -14.83 -7.57 -8.27
C MET A 1 -15.73 -6.52 -7.63
N SER A 2 -16.43 -6.83 -6.53
CA SER A 2 -17.27 -5.86 -5.80
C SER A 2 -17.29 -6.20 -4.30
N GLY A 3 -17.72 -5.24 -3.48
CA GLY A 3 -17.87 -5.41 -2.03
C GLY A 3 -16.53 -5.58 -1.32
N ILE A 4 -16.47 -6.52 -0.37
CA ILE A 4 -15.28 -6.77 0.47
C ILE A 4 -14.08 -7.21 -0.37
N ALA A 5 -14.29 -8.00 -1.43
CA ALA A 5 -13.21 -8.42 -2.32
C ALA A 5 -12.51 -7.22 -2.98
N SER A 6 -13.27 -6.20 -3.36
CA SER A 6 -12.71 -4.94 -3.89
C SER A 6 -12.05 -4.09 -2.80
N GLY A 7 -12.54 -4.12 -1.56
CA GLY A 7 -11.89 -3.46 -0.44
C GLY A 7 -10.56 -4.10 -0.06
N ALA A 8 -10.48 -5.42 -0.06
CA ALA A 8 -9.24 -6.16 0.14
C ALA A 8 -8.23 -5.89 -0.99
N GLY A 9 -8.67 -5.88 -2.25
CA GLY A 9 -7.83 -5.48 -3.38
C GLY A 9 -7.30 -4.06 -3.28
N ASN A 10 -8.15 -3.11 -2.87
CA ASN A 10 -7.80 -1.71 -2.64
C ASN A 10 -6.67 -1.60 -1.59
N LEU A 11 -6.85 -2.26 -0.44
CA LEU A 11 -5.85 -2.28 0.63
C LEU A 11 -4.56 -3.02 0.23
N GLY A 12 -4.63 -4.01 -0.65
CA GLY A 12 -3.44 -4.64 -1.25
C GLY A 12 -2.64 -3.68 -2.12
N VAL A 13 -3.30 -2.87 -2.96
CA VAL A 13 -2.62 -1.84 -3.77
C VAL A 13 -2.04 -0.73 -2.89
N VAL A 14 -2.72 -0.36 -1.80
CA VAL A 14 -2.20 0.55 -0.77
C VAL A 14 -0.91 0.00 -0.15
N ALA A 15 -0.89 -1.30 0.18
CA ALA A 15 0.30 -1.98 0.68
C ALA A 15 1.48 -1.89 -0.30
N ALA A 16 1.21 -2.05 -1.60
CA ALA A 16 2.21 -1.94 -2.65
C ALA A 16 2.75 -0.52 -2.79
N ALA A 17 1.87 0.48 -2.83
CA ALA A 17 2.28 1.90 -2.90
C ALA A 17 3.19 2.28 -1.74
N ILE A 18 2.80 1.90 -0.52
CA ILE A 18 3.51 2.27 0.70
C ILE A 18 4.80 1.46 0.88
N GLY A 19 4.78 0.16 0.59
CA GLY A 19 5.99 -0.66 0.67
C GLY A 19 7.06 -0.18 -0.33
N MET A 20 6.64 0.18 -1.56
CA MET A 20 7.53 0.76 -2.55
C MET A 20 8.04 2.15 -2.15
N PHE A 21 7.18 2.99 -1.60
CA PHE A 21 7.58 4.28 -1.05
C PHE A 21 8.65 4.12 0.04
N ILE A 22 8.43 3.25 1.02
CA ILE A 22 9.35 3.06 2.15
C ILE A 22 10.71 2.53 1.68
N GLY A 23 10.72 1.58 0.74
CA GLY A 23 11.97 1.05 0.16
C GLY A 23 12.74 2.09 -0.66
N SER A 24 12.02 2.91 -1.44
CA SER A 24 12.61 3.92 -2.33
C SER A 24 13.07 5.20 -1.61
N LEU A 25 12.48 5.54 -0.47
CA LEU A 25 12.70 6.79 0.26
C LEU A 25 14.17 7.13 0.57
N ARG A 26 15.04 6.13 0.68
CA ARG A 26 16.47 6.32 1.04
C ARG A 26 17.42 6.37 -0.15
N VAL A 27 16.97 5.93 -1.32
CA VAL A 27 17.84 5.73 -2.49
C VAL A 27 17.42 6.51 -3.72
N ASN A 28 16.16 6.93 -3.78
CA ASN A 28 15.62 7.73 -4.86
C ASN A 28 15.26 9.15 -4.39
N PRO A 29 15.15 10.11 -5.31
CA PRO A 29 14.59 11.42 -5.00
C PRO A 29 13.21 11.28 -4.33
N ILE A 30 12.96 12.12 -3.34
CA ILE A 30 11.69 12.10 -2.59
C ILE A 30 10.48 12.30 -3.52
N GLY A 31 10.63 13.09 -4.59
CA GLY A 31 9.58 13.28 -5.59
C GLY A 31 9.20 12.00 -6.32
N LEU A 32 10.18 11.15 -6.67
CA LEU A 32 9.91 9.85 -7.30
C LEU A 32 9.20 8.90 -6.32
N SER A 33 9.69 8.86 -5.08
CA SER A 33 9.10 8.04 -4.02
C SER A 33 7.64 8.47 -3.75
N LEU A 34 7.38 9.77 -3.60
CA LEU A 34 6.04 10.31 -3.42
C LEU A 34 5.14 10.05 -4.64
N SER A 35 5.70 10.07 -5.85
CA SER A 35 4.96 9.72 -7.07
C SER A 35 4.53 8.25 -7.06
N ALA A 36 5.35 7.34 -6.54
CA ALA A 36 4.96 5.94 -6.37
C ALA A 36 3.84 5.76 -5.32
N LEU A 37 3.82 6.60 -4.28
CA LEU A 37 2.80 6.58 -3.23
C LEU A 37 1.45 7.18 -3.68
N LEU A 38 1.48 8.41 -4.19
CA LEU A 38 0.29 9.20 -4.52
C LEU A 38 -0.20 8.99 -5.96
N GLY A 39 0.72 8.59 -6.85
CA GLY A 39 0.45 8.28 -8.25
C GLY A 39 0.20 6.79 -8.42
N THR A 40 1.18 6.06 -8.92
CA THR A 40 1.03 4.61 -9.15
C THR A 40 2.26 3.83 -8.71
N PRO A 41 2.10 2.68 -8.02
CA PRO A 41 3.23 1.81 -7.69
C PRO A 41 3.99 1.32 -8.92
N LYS A 42 3.36 1.38 -10.11
CA LYS A 42 3.98 1.01 -11.39
C LYS A 42 5.25 1.80 -11.71
N ILE A 43 5.46 2.97 -11.09
CA ILE A 43 6.69 3.75 -11.23
C ILE A 43 7.93 2.95 -10.80
N MET A 44 7.77 1.98 -9.90
CA MET A 44 8.88 1.15 -9.38
C MET A 44 8.98 -0.22 -10.07
N ILE A 45 8.35 -0.39 -11.24
CA ILE A 45 8.28 -1.70 -11.89
C ILE A 45 9.66 -2.19 -12.36
N ALA A 46 10.57 -1.30 -12.77
CA ALA A 46 11.90 -1.73 -13.19
C ALA A 46 12.71 -2.25 -11.99
N ALA A 47 12.63 -1.60 -10.83
CA ALA A 47 13.20 -2.11 -9.58
C ALA A 47 12.65 -3.52 -9.23
N VAL A 48 11.34 -3.72 -9.35
CA VAL A 48 10.68 -5.02 -9.09
C VAL A 48 11.15 -6.10 -10.06
N VAL A 49 11.20 -5.79 -11.36
CA VAL A 49 11.64 -6.75 -12.39
C VAL A 49 13.11 -7.14 -12.19
N ARG A 50 13.96 -6.17 -11.83
CA ARG A 50 15.38 -6.43 -11.54
C ARG A 50 15.56 -7.31 -10.30
N LYS A 51 14.78 -7.06 -9.25
CA LYS A 51 14.88 -7.81 -8.00
C LYS A 51 13.48 -8.13 -7.44
N PRO A 52 12.83 -9.22 -7.90
CA PRO A 52 11.46 -9.55 -7.49
C PRO A 52 11.29 -9.77 -5.98
N VAL A 53 12.37 -10.14 -5.28
CA VAL A 53 12.33 -10.39 -3.83
C VAL A 53 12.00 -9.14 -3.00
N ILE A 54 12.13 -7.93 -3.56
CA ILE A 54 11.68 -6.69 -2.90
C ILE A 54 10.16 -6.64 -2.71
N MET A 55 9.41 -7.52 -3.38
CA MET A 55 7.96 -7.70 -3.19
C MET A 55 7.60 -8.47 -1.93
N VAL A 56 8.52 -9.23 -1.33
CA VAL A 56 8.25 -10.00 -0.10
C VAL A 56 7.68 -9.13 1.03
N PRO A 57 8.30 -8.00 1.43
CA PRO A 57 7.73 -7.13 2.46
C PRO A 57 6.37 -6.53 2.05
N VAL A 58 6.17 -6.27 0.76
CA VAL A 58 4.90 -5.78 0.21
C VAL A 58 3.80 -6.83 0.37
N LEU A 59 4.10 -8.08 0.04
CA LEU A 59 3.14 -9.20 0.16
C LEU A 59 2.75 -9.46 1.61
N LEU A 60 3.71 -9.40 2.55
CA LEU A 60 3.43 -9.52 3.98
C LEU A 60 2.52 -8.39 4.47
N ASN A 61 2.80 -7.15 4.06
CA ASN A 61 1.96 -6.01 4.37
C ASN A 61 0.54 -6.17 3.77
N ALA A 62 0.46 -6.59 2.50
CA ALA A 62 -0.79 -6.82 1.81
C ALA A 62 -1.62 -7.94 2.45
N ALA A 63 -0.99 -9.00 2.96
CA ALA A 63 -1.67 -10.09 3.66
C ALA A 63 -2.34 -9.58 4.95
N VAL A 64 -1.62 -8.79 5.76
CA VAL A 64 -2.17 -8.18 6.97
C VAL A 64 -3.35 -7.27 6.62
N LEU A 65 -3.17 -6.38 5.65
CA LEU A 65 -4.21 -5.44 5.24
C LEU A 65 -5.42 -6.14 4.59
N GLY A 66 -5.21 -7.24 3.87
CA GLY A 66 -6.28 -8.06 3.32
C GLY A 66 -7.14 -8.70 4.41
N ILE A 67 -6.54 -9.21 5.49
CA ILE A 67 -7.26 -9.72 6.66
C ILE A 67 -8.07 -8.59 7.32
N LEU A 68 -7.44 -7.43 7.51
CA LEU A 68 -8.11 -6.27 8.12
C LEU A 68 -9.26 -5.74 7.26
N ALA A 69 -9.15 -5.82 5.92
CA ALA A 69 -10.25 -5.49 5.02
C ALA A 69 -11.50 -6.32 5.32
N VAL A 70 -11.33 -7.62 5.60
CA VAL A 70 -12.43 -8.53 5.95
C VAL A 70 -12.93 -8.23 7.36
N VAL A 71 -12.03 -8.07 8.34
CA VAL A 71 -12.42 -7.81 9.74
C VAL A 71 -13.21 -6.51 9.89
N PHE A 72 -12.76 -5.43 9.24
CA PHE A 72 -13.40 -4.12 9.28
C PHE A 72 -14.46 -3.92 8.19
N GLN A 73 -14.78 -4.97 7.41
CA GLN A 73 -15.79 -4.94 6.35
C GLN A 73 -15.57 -3.77 5.36
N ILE A 74 -14.31 -3.50 5.02
CA ILE A 74 -13.96 -2.46 4.06
C ILE A 74 -14.46 -2.89 2.69
N GLN A 75 -15.32 -2.09 2.10
CA GLN A 75 -15.86 -2.34 0.77
C GLN A 75 -15.26 -1.41 -0.26
N GLY A 76 -15.36 -1.80 -1.52
CA GLY A 76 -14.94 -0.96 -2.62
C GLY A 76 -15.55 -1.33 -3.96
N THR A 77 -15.03 -0.67 -4.99
CA THR A 77 -15.37 -0.88 -6.39
C THR A 77 -14.17 -1.47 -7.14
N PRO A 78 -14.35 -1.98 -8.37
CA PRO A 78 -13.22 -2.33 -9.23
C PRO A 78 -12.21 -1.20 -9.38
N ILE A 79 -12.68 0.05 -9.43
CA ILE A 79 -11.84 1.24 -9.58
C ILE A 79 -10.95 1.43 -8.35
N SER A 80 -11.53 1.41 -7.13
CA SER A 80 -10.71 1.53 -5.91
C SER A 80 -9.74 0.37 -5.74
N ALA A 81 -10.12 -0.83 -6.20
CA ALA A 81 -9.25 -2.00 -6.14
C ALA A 81 -8.01 -1.87 -7.07
N GLY A 82 -8.11 -1.14 -8.17
CA GLY A 82 -7.01 -0.92 -9.11
C GLY A 82 -6.14 0.30 -8.80
N PHE A 83 -6.73 1.35 -8.23
CA PHE A 83 -6.02 2.61 -7.94
C PHE A 83 -5.46 2.68 -6.51
N GLY A 84 -6.08 2.00 -5.54
CA GLY A 84 -5.58 1.97 -4.17
C GLY A 84 -5.49 3.37 -3.55
N PHE A 85 -4.30 3.72 -3.07
CA PHE A 85 -4.01 5.03 -2.46
C PHE A 85 -3.84 6.18 -3.49
N SER A 86 -3.80 5.86 -4.78
CA SER A 86 -3.62 6.84 -5.85
C SER A 86 -4.70 7.93 -5.79
N GLY A 87 -4.27 9.20 -5.69
CA GLY A 87 -5.19 10.33 -5.57
C GLY A 87 -6.24 10.20 -4.45
N LEU A 88 -5.98 9.37 -3.43
CA LEU A 88 -6.91 9.02 -2.36
C LEU A 88 -8.23 8.35 -2.84
N VAL A 89 -8.24 7.78 -4.06
CA VAL A 89 -9.42 7.11 -4.64
C VAL A 89 -9.92 5.98 -3.73
N GLY A 90 -9.02 5.20 -3.13
CA GLY A 90 -9.32 4.10 -2.22
C GLY A 90 -10.11 4.53 -0.99
N PRO A 91 -9.56 5.39 -0.11
CA PRO A 91 -10.25 5.91 1.07
C PRO A 91 -11.56 6.64 0.74
N ILE A 92 -11.56 7.49 -0.28
CA ILE A 92 -12.75 8.24 -0.71
C ILE A 92 -13.86 7.30 -1.21
N ASN A 93 -13.49 6.21 -1.89
CA ASN A 93 -14.48 5.24 -2.31
C ASN A 93 -14.98 4.38 -1.13
N ALA A 94 -14.10 4.00 -0.20
CA ALA A 94 -14.46 3.18 0.95
C ALA A 94 -15.50 3.84 1.88
N VAL A 95 -15.38 5.16 2.12
CA VAL A 95 -16.32 5.90 2.98
C VAL A 95 -17.77 5.87 2.45
N ARG A 96 -17.96 5.74 1.13
CA ARG A 96 -19.29 5.69 0.49
C ARG A 96 -20.08 4.43 0.84
N PHE A 97 -19.39 3.37 1.26
CA PHE A 97 -19.99 2.10 1.66
C PHE A 97 -20.12 1.95 3.19
N MET A 98 -19.66 2.94 3.96
CA MET A 98 -19.76 2.91 5.41
C MET A 98 -21.10 3.47 5.88
N PRO A 99 -21.75 2.86 6.89
CA PRO A 99 -22.97 3.40 7.48
C PRO A 99 -22.77 4.83 8.00
N GLY A 100 -23.67 5.74 7.63
CA GLY A 100 -23.58 7.15 8.01
C GLY A 100 -22.55 7.98 7.22
N GLY A 101 -21.87 7.40 6.24
CA GLY A 101 -20.93 8.12 5.37
C GLY A 101 -19.70 8.66 6.12
N ALA A 102 -19.31 9.91 5.83
CA ALA A 102 -18.11 10.54 6.38
C ALA A 102 -18.31 11.06 7.83
N THR A 103 -18.62 10.15 8.75
CA THR A 103 -18.63 10.45 10.19
C THR A 103 -17.21 10.52 10.73
N GLY A 104 -17.00 11.22 11.86
CA GLY A 104 -15.69 11.30 12.51
C GLY A 104 -15.10 9.92 12.85
N ALA A 105 -15.94 8.97 13.28
CA ALA A 105 -15.52 7.60 13.58
C ALA A 105 -15.06 6.85 12.31
N ASN A 106 -15.80 6.97 11.20
CA ASN A 106 -15.46 6.32 9.93
C ASN A 106 -14.18 6.90 9.33
N LEU A 107 -13.99 8.23 9.40
CA LEU A 107 -12.76 8.87 8.96
C LEU A 107 -11.56 8.42 9.79
N LEU A 108 -11.72 8.31 11.12
CA LEU A 108 -10.65 7.83 12.00
C LEU A 108 -10.27 6.38 11.67
N LEU A 109 -11.27 5.51 11.43
CA LEU A 109 -11.04 4.14 10.99
C LEU A 109 -10.32 4.08 9.63
N LEU A 110 -10.73 4.91 8.66
CA LEU A 110 -10.09 4.98 7.35
C LEU A 110 -8.64 5.46 7.45
N ILE A 111 -8.35 6.48 8.24
CA ILE A 111 -6.99 6.93 8.52
C ILE A 111 -6.18 5.79 9.15
N PHE A 112 -6.78 5.06 10.08
CA PHE A 112 -6.10 3.94 10.73
C PHE A 112 -5.73 2.83 9.73
N ILE A 113 -6.66 2.42 8.86
CA ILE A 113 -6.48 1.26 7.98
C ILE A 113 -5.80 1.58 6.63
N PHE A 114 -5.96 2.80 6.11
CA PHE A 114 -5.34 3.22 4.83
C PHE A 114 -4.03 3.97 5.02
N LEU A 115 -3.75 4.53 6.20
CA LEU A 115 -2.53 5.30 6.45
C LEU A 115 -1.69 4.69 7.57
N ILE A 116 -2.22 4.54 8.78
CA ILE A 116 -1.38 4.16 9.93
C ILE A 116 -0.86 2.73 9.82
N ILE A 117 -1.75 1.74 9.71
CA ILE A 117 -1.36 0.32 9.64
C ILE A 117 -0.45 0.04 8.44
N PRO A 118 -0.79 0.43 7.20
CA PRO A 118 0.04 0.13 6.04
C PRO A 118 1.47 0.70 6.14
N PHE A 119 1.63 1.88 6.74
CA PHE A 119 2.95 2.49 6.95
C PHE A 119 3.75 1.78 8.03
N VAL A 120 3.12 1.49 9.18
CA VAL A 120 3.78 0.79 10.29
C VAL A 120 4.17 -0.63 9.88
N CYS A 121 3.23 -1.39 9.33
CA CYS A 121 3.48 -2.75 8.85
C CYS A 121 4.44 -2.76 7.66
N GLY A 122 4.28 -1.85 6.70
CA GLY A 122 5.18 -1.73 5.55
C GLY A 122 6.62 -1.44 5.98
N TRP A 123 6.81 -0.53 6.94
CA TRP A 123 8.14 -0.22 7.49
C TRP A 123 8.73 -1.39 8.27
N PHE A 124 7.91 -2.03 9.11
CA PHE A 124 8.33 -3.18 9.89
C PHE A 124 8.77 -4.34 8.97
N PHE A 125 7.96 -4.68 7.95
CA PHE A 125 8.27 -5.74 7.01
C PHE A 125 9.47 -5.41 6.11
N GLU A 126 9.60 -4.16 5.63
CA GLU A 126 10.78 -3.71 4.89
C GLU A 126 12.04 -3.89 5.75
N TRP A 127 11.98 -3.45 7.01
CA TRP A 127 13.10 -3.53 7.93
C TRP A 127 13.50 -4.97 8.24
N ILE A 128 12.55 -5.87 8.55
CA ILE A 128 12.88 -7.26 8.87
C ILE A 128 13.44 -8.00 7.64
N CYS A 129 12.85 -7.80 6.45
CA CYS A 129 13.27 -8.45 5.22
C CYS A 129 14.68 -8.02 4.79
N ARG A 130 14.99 -6.73 4.93
CA ARG A 130 16.32 -6.21 4.61
C ARG A 130 17.37 -6.56 5.67
N THR A 131 17.06 -6.35 6.94
CA THR A 131 18.08 -6.34 8.01
C THR A 131 18.26 -7.70 8.69
N LYS A 132 17.21 -8.51 8.82
CA LYS A 132 17.29 -9.83 9.49
C LYS A 132 17.40 -10.97 8.49
N LEU A 133 16.64 -10.89 7.39
CA LEU A 133 16.61 -11.94 6.36
C LEU A 133 17.61 -11.68 5.22
N HIS A 134 18.21 -10.48 5.16
CA HIS A 134 19.20 -10.09 4.13
C HIS A 134 18.76 -10.41 2.68
N LEU A 135 17.45 -10.30 2.40
CA LEU A 135 16.88 -10.72 1.11
C LEU A 135 17.30 -9.82 -0.04
N TYR A 136 17.49 -8.53 0.23
CA TYR A 136 17.83 -7.49 -0.73
C TYR A 136 18.59 -6.35 -0.03
N SER A 137 19.22 -5.50 -0.83
CA SER A 137 19.91 -4.30 -0.36
C SER A 137 19.11 -3.05 -0.71
N LYS A 138 19.45 -1.89 -0.12
CA LYS A 138 18.68 -0.65 -0.37
C LYS A 138 18.75 -0.24 -1.84
N GLU A 139 19.89 -0.51 -2.47
CA GLU A 139 20.22 -0.19 -3.85
C GLU A 139 19.33 -0.94 -4.85
N ASP A 140 18.69 -2.03 -4.42
CA ASP A 140 17.72 -2.77 -5.24
C ASP A 140 16.44 -1.96 -5.51
N TYR A 141 16.16 -0.93 -4.70
CA TYR A 141 15.08 0.03 -4.95
C TYR A 141 15.48 1.18 -5.86
N ILE A 142 16.74 1.31 -6.29
CA ILE A 142 17.14 2.41 -7.20
C ILE A 142 16.39 2.26 -8.51
N GLU A 143 15.62 3.28 -8.84
CA GLU A 143 14.94 3.39 -10.13
C GLU A 143 15.83 4.26 -11.02
N LYS A 144 16.30 3.69 -12.14
CA LYS A 144 17.14 4.42 -13.08
C LYS A 144 16.23 5.22 -14.03
N PRO A 145 16.52 6.52 -14.25
CA PRO A 145 15.78 7.31 -15.24
C PRO A 145 16.00 6.79 -16.66
#